data_AF-A0A6N6RYR9-F1
#
_entry.id   AF-A0A6N6RYR9-F1
#
_cell.length_a   1.000
_cell.length_b   1.000
_cell.length_c   1.000
_cell.angle_alpha   90.00
_cell.angle_beta   90.00
_cell.angle_gamma   90.00
#
_symmetry.space_group_name_H-M   'P 1'
#
loop_
_entity.id
_entity.type
_entity.pdbx_description
1 polymer ?
#
loop_
_entity_poly.entity_id
_entity_poly.type
_entity_poly.pdbx_seq_one_letter_code
_entity_poly.pdbx_strand_id
1 'polypeptide(L)'
;VLPIWIGLCEARSVEIGMSGVVPPRPLTYDLMAAMLRTLDAEVTRIVITDLRDRVFYAQVVLSVNGRVSRIDARPSDALALASRMKSPIFVDKSVIRKAALTDSDAPKREL
;
A
#
# COMPACT_ATOMS: atom_id res chain seq x y z
N VAL A 1 -1.43 -8.63 -14.36
CA VAL A 1 -0.84 -8.47 -13.00
C VAL A 1 0.05 -7.23 -13.04
N LEU A 2 0.11 -6.43 -11.96
CA LEU A 2 1.00 -5.26 -11.86
C LEU A 2 2.09 -5.56 -10.82
N PRO A 3 3.36 -5.80 -11.23
CA PRO A 3 4.43 -6.04 -10.28
C PRO A 3 4.85 -4.74 -9.59
N ILE A 4 4.99 -4.78 -8.25
CA ILE A 4 5.53 -3.69 -7.44
C ILE A 4 6.65 -4.24 -6.59
N TRP A 5 7.87 -3.75 -6.83
CA TRP A 5 9.05 -4.16 -6.07
C TRP A 5 9.12 -3.39 -4.76
N ILE A 6 9.19 -4.13 -3.65
CA ILE A 6 9.33 -3.58 -2.29
C ILE A 6 10.49 -4.28 -1.58
N GLY A 7 11.07 -3.62 -0.58
CA GLY A 7 12.14 -4.20 0.22
C GLY A 7 11.67 -5.37 1.07
N LEU A 8 12.63 -6.17 1.56
CA LEU A 8 12.35 -7.37 2.35
C LEU A 8 11.61 -7.06 3.66
N CYS A 9 11.99 -5.98 4.33
CA CYS A 9 11.36 -5.55 5.58
C CYS A 9 9.90 -5.13 5.33
N GLU A 10 9.66 -4.40 4.26
CA GLU A 10 8.32 -3.99 3.82
C GLU A 10 7.47 -5.21 3.46
N ALA A 11 8.00 -6.14 2.66
CA ALA A 11 7.32 -7.36 2.27
C ALA A 11 6.90 -8.20 3.48
N ARG A 12 7.82 -8.38 4.44
CA ARG A 12 7.52 -9.08 5.70
C ARG A 12 6.40 -8.39 6.49
N SER A 13 6.38 -7.06 6.51
CA SER A 13 5.32 -6.31 7.20
C SER A 13 3.94 -6.54 6.59
N VAL A 14 3.86 -6.57 5.25
CA VAL A 14 2.65 -6.89 4.50
C VAL A 14 2.22 -8.33 4.79
N GLU A 15 3.16 -9.28 4.69
CA GLU A 15 2.92 -10.71 4.96
C GLU A 15 2.33 -10.94 6.36
N ILE A 16 2.91 -10.34 7.40
CA ILE A 16 2.39 -10.44 8.78
C ILE A 16 0.96 -9.92 8.88
N GLY A 17 0.66 -8.80 8.21
CA GLY A 17 -0.70 -8.25 8.22
C GLY A 17 -1.70 -9.09 7.41
N MET A 18 -1.24 -9.83 6.40
CA MET A 18 -2.05 -10.75 5.61
C MET A 18 -2.27 -12.09 6.29
N SER A 19 -1.27 -12.62 7.00
CA SER A 19 -1.32 -13.93 7.65
C SER A 19 -2.27 -13.97 8.85
N GLY A 20 -2.64 -12.81 9.40
CA GLY A 20 -3.50 -12.71 10.58
C GLY A 20 -2.83 -13.17 11.87
N VAL A 21 -1.53 -13.48 11.83
CA VAL A 21 -0.75 -13.84 13.01
C VAL A 21 -0.57 -12.59 13.87
N VAL A 22 -0.98 -12.68 15.12
CA VAL A 22 -0.82 -11.59 16.09
C VAL A 22 0.54 -11.74 16.78
N PRO A 23 1.47 -10.78 16.61
CA PRO A 23 2.75 -10.83 17.31
C PRO A 23 2.58 -10.57 18.82
N PRO A 24 3.54 -11.02 19.66
CA PRO A 24 3.46 -10.84 21.12
C PRO A 24 3.49 -9.37 21.55
N ARG A 25 4.05 -8.49 20.71
CA ARG A 25 4.06 -7.03 20.88
C ARG A 25 3.72 -6.38 19.53
N PRO A 26 3.02 -5.24 19.53
CA PRO A 26 2.64 -4.56 18.29
C PRO A 26 3.88 -4.09 17.51
N LEU A 27 3.91 -4.38 16.22
CA LEU A 27 4.89 -3.85 15.28
C LEU A 27 4.45 -2.47 14.77
N THR A 28 5.27 -1.83 13.95
CA THR A 28 5.04 -0.45 13.47
C THR A 28 3.64 -0.24 12.88
N TYR A 29 3.19 -1.09 11.96
CA TYR A 29 1.88 -0.92 11.34
C TYR A 29 0.72 -1.42 12.23
N ASP A 30 1.00 -2.28 13.22
CA ASP A 30 0.00 -2.64 14.24
C ASP A 30 -0.27 -1.44 15.15
N LEU A 31 0.79 -0.73 15.56
CA LEU A 31 0.71 0.51 16.30
C LEU A 31 -0.04 1.58 15.50
N MET A 32 0.31 1.79 14.22
CA MET A 32 -0.38 2.76 13.36
C MET A 32 -1.87 2.42 13.21
N ALA A 33 -2.21 1.14 12.98
CA ALA A 33 -3.60 0.70 12.90
C ALA A 33 -4.35 0.93 14.24
N ALA A 34 -3.70 0.65 15.37
CA ALA A 34 -4.27 0.92 16.68
C ALA A 34 -4.51 2.42 16.91
N MET A 35 -3.54 3.28 16.55
CA MET A 35 -3.70 4.74 16.63
C MET A 35 -4.88 5.23 15.79
N LEU A 36 -5.02 4.76 14.54
CA LEU A 36 -6.15 5.13 13.69
C LEU A 36 -7.48 4.69 14.28
N ARG A 37 -7.57 3.46 14.79
CA ARG A 37 -8.80 2.97 15.46
C ARG A 37 -9.15 3.78 16.71
N THR A 38 -8.16 4.13 17.53
CA THR A 38 -8.36 4.97 18.72
C THR A 38 -8.85 6.37 18.38
N LEU A 39 -8.50 6.87 17.19
CA LEU A 39 -8.93 8.17 16.67
C LEU A 39 -10.23 8.08 15.86
N ASP A 40 -10.94 6.95 15.90
CA ASP A 40 -12.14 6.67 15.10
C ASP A 40 -11.93 6.96 13.60
N ALA A 41 -10.73 6.66 13.10
CA ALA A 41 -10.35 6.82 11.71
C ALA A 41 -10.54 5.51 10.94
N GLU A 42 -11.33 5.57 9.87
CA GLU A 42 -11.54 4.46 8.94
C GLU A 42 -10.61 4.60 7.74
N VAL A 43 -9.82 3.56 7.42
CA VAL A 43 -9.12 3.47 6.13
C VAL A 43 -10.11 2.98 5.07
N THR A 44 -10.74 3.92 4.38
CA THR A 44 -11.76 3.62 3.37
C THR A 44 -11.20 2.85 2.17
N ARG A 45 -9.98 3.19 1.75
CA ARG A 45 -9.24 2.53 0.66
C ARG A 45 -7.80 2.99 0.60
N ILE A 46 -6.97 2.21 -0.06
CA ILE A 46 -5.68 2.70 -0.58
C ILE A 46 -5.71 2.72 -2.12
N VAL A 47 -5.00 3.67 -2.72
CA VAL A 47 -4.96 3.85 -4.16
C VAL A 47 -3.52 4.02 -4.62
N ILE A 48 -3.05 3.18 -5.54
CA ILE A 48 -1.80 3.44 -6.27
C ILE A 48 -2.12 4.46 -7.37
N THR A 49 -1.60 5.68 -7.22
CA THR A 49 -2.05 6.86 -7.98
C THR A 49 -1.15 7.20 -9.16
N ASP A 50 0.15 6.92 -9.06
CA ASP A 50 1.09 7.30 -10.10
C ASP A 50 2.30 6.37 -10.21
N LEU A 51 2.97 6.46 -11.35
CA LEU A 51 4.26 5.87 -11.66
C LEU A 51 5.11 6.93 -12.35
N ARG A 52 6.26 7.30 -11.75
CA ARG A 52 7.22 8.27 -12.29
C ARG A 52 8.61 7.72 -12.07
N ASP A 53 9.44 7.70 -13.12
CA ASP A 53 10.83 7.22 -13.03
C ASP A 53 10.96 5.84 -12.34
N ARG A 54 10.01 4.93 -12.64
CA ARG A 54 9.88 3.59 -12.04
C ARG A 54 9.56 3.57 -10.54
N VAL A 55 9.20 4.70 -9.95
CA VAL A 55 8.75 4.84 -8.57
C VAL A 55 7.22 4.95 -8.55
N PHE A 56 6.58 4.03 -7.82
CA PHE A 56 5.15 4.04 -7.60
C PHE A 56 4.77 4.94 -6.42
N TYR A 57 3.66 5.66 -6.57
CA TYR A 57 3.08 6.53 -5.56
C TYR A 57 1.73 5.97 -5.11
N ALA A 58 1.45 6.04 -3.82
CA ALA A 58 0.20 5.57 -3.24
C ALA A 58 -0.44 6.64 -2.35
N GLN A 59 -1.74 6.50 -2.13
CA GLN A 59 -2.47 7.30 -1.18
C GLN A 59 -3.29 6.40 -0.26
N VAL A 60 -3.26 6.72 1.03
CA VAL A 60 -4.19 6.17 2.02
C VAL A 60 -5.36 7.16 2.16
N VAL A 61 -6.57 6.69 1.88
CA VAL A 61 -7.78 7.51 1.99
C VAL A 61 -8.47 7.17 3.30
N LEU A 62 -8.50 8.15 4.20
CA LEU A 62 -9.06 8.03 5.54
C LEU A 62 -10.38 8.79 5.65
N SER A 63 -11.31 8.31 6.45
CA SER A 63 -12.47 9.05 6.92
C SER A 63 -12.40 9.19 8.44
N VAL A 64 -12.51 10.41 8.95
CA VAL A 64 -12.58 10.69 10.39
C VAL A 64 -13.76 11.62 10.62
N ASN A 65 -14.76 11.18 11.38
CA ASN A 65 -15.99 11.95 11.63
C ASN A 65 -16.65 12.49 10.34
N GLY A 66 -16.67 11.67 9.27
CA GLY A 66 -17.21 12.03 7.97
C GLY A 66 -16.32 12.92 7.10
N ARG A 67 -15.18 13.39 7.61
CA ARG A 67 -14.20 14.15 6.83
C ARG A 67 -13.21 13.21 6.15
N VAL A 68 -13.17 13.27 4.83
CA VAL A 68 -12.22 12.49 4.02
C VAL A 68 -10.87 13.21 3.92
N SER A 69 -9.80 12.52 4.30
CA SER A 69 -8.42 12.96 4.14
C SER A 69 -7.64 11.99 3.25
N ARG A 70 -6.64 12.50 2.54
CA ARG A 70 -5.73 11.69 1.71
C ARG A 70 -4.32 11.89 2.22
N ILE A 71 -3.63 10.80 2.50
CA ILE A 71 -2.24 10.82 2.97
C ILE A 71 -1.38 10.19 1.88
N ASP A 72 -0.33 10.91 1.47
CA ASP A 72 0.69 10.37 0.56
C ASP A 72 1.48 9.25 1.25
N ALA A 73 1.74 8.17 0.52
CA ALA A 73 2.39 6.99 1.05
C ALA A 73 3.18 6.25 -0.03
N ARG A 74 4.22 5.52 0.38
CA ARG A 74 4.80 4.49 -0.49
C ARG A 74 3.80 3.32 -0.61
N PRO A 75 3.77 2.61 -1.75
CA PRO A 75 2.93 1.44 -1.92
C PRO A 75 3.10 0.40 -0.82
N SER A 76 4.35 0.13 -0.39
CA SER A 76 4.64 -0.79 0.71
C SER A 76 3.92 -0.44 2.01
N ASP A 77 3.99 0.84 2.40
CA ASP A 77 3.37 1.34 3.63
C ASP A 77 1.84 1.24 3.53
N ALA A 78 1.28 1.67 2.40
CA ALA A 78 -0.15 1.63 2.15
C ALA A 78 -0.69 0.19 2.16
N LEU A 79 0.03 -0.75 1.55
CA LEU A 79 -0.32 -2.18 1.55
C LEU A 79 -0.26 -2.78 2.95
N ALA A 80 0.78 -2.48 3.72
CA ALA A 80 0.94 -2.98 5.10
C ALA A 80 -0.13 -2.45 6.05
N LEU A 81 -0.59 -1.21 5.85
CA LEU A 81 -1.71 -0.66 6.59
C LEU A 81 -3.04 -1.29 6.14
N ALA A 82 -3.24 -1.44 4.83
CA ALA A 82 -4.46 -2.02 4.26
C ALA A 82 -4.69 -3.46 4.72
N SER A 83 -3.64 -4.27 4.83
CA SER A 83 -3.74 -5.66 5.30
C SER A 83 -4.27 -5.77 6.74
N ARG A 84 -4.00 -4.75 7.58
CA ARG A 84 -4.42 -4.66 8.99
C ARG A 84 -5.78 -4.00 9.17
N MET A 85 -6.07 -2.99 8.37
CA MET A 85 -7.33 -2.24 8.40
C MET A 85 -8.41 -2.87 7.51
N LYS A 86 -8.08 -3.95 6.79
CA LYS A 86 -8.98 -4.66 5.87
C LYS A 86 -9.61 -3.72 4.83
N SER A 87 -8.83 -2.74 4.38
CA SER A 87 -9.28 -1.75 3.41
C SER A 87 -9.04 -2.23 1.98
N PRO A 88 -9.95 -1.92 1.04
CA PRO A 88 -9.78 -2.28 -0.38
C PRO A 88 -8.59 -1.55 -1.01
N ILE A 89 -7.97 -2.22 -2.00
CA ILE A 89 -6.81 -1.74 -2.74
C ILE A 89 -7.23 -1.41 -4.17
N PHE A 90 -6.93 -0.19 -4.62
CA PHE A 90 -7.18 0.25 -5.99
C PHE A 90 -5.89 0.70 -6.67
N VAL A 91 -5.92 0.69 -8.00
CA VAL A 91 -4.84 1.18 -8.84
C VAL A 91 -5.47 2.06 -9.92
N ASP A 92 -4.91 3.24 -10.13
CA ASP A 92 -5.35 4.11 -11.21
C ASP A 92 -5.05 3.49 -12.59
N LYS A 93 -6.00 3.62 -13.51
CA LYS A 93 -5.85 3.07 -14.87
C LYS A 93 -4.63 3.66 -15.60
N SER A 94 -4.25 4.90 -15.28
CA SER A 94 -3.04 5.55 -15.80
C SER A 94 -1.77 4.79 -15.40
N VAL A 95 -1.69 4.33 -14.15
CA VAL A 95 -0.55 3.54 -13.64
C VAL A 95 -0.42 2.24 -14.41
N ILE A 96 -1.53 1.54 -14.64
CA ILE A 96 -1.55 0.29 -15.43
C ILE A 96 -0.99 0.53 -16.84
N ARG A 97 -1.41 1.62 -17.50
CA ARG A 97 -0.89 1.97 -18.83
C ARG A 97 0.60 2.31 -18.82
N LYS A 98 1.06 3.09 -17.84
CA LYS A 98 2.48 3.48 -17.71
C LYS A 98 3.37 2.26 -17.45
N ALA A 99 2.93 1.35 -16.60
CA ALA A 99 3.66 0.12 -16.30
C ALA A 99 3.79 -0.77 -17.54
N ALA A 100 2.71 -0.92 -18.33
CA ALA A 100 2.74 -1.68 -19.57
C ALA A 100 3.76 -1.15 -20.60
N LEU A 101 3.92 0.18 -20.69
CA LEU A 101 4.91 0.81 -21.57
C LEU A 101 6.35 0.60 -21.07
N THR A 102 6.53 0.55 -19.75
CA THR A 102 7.87 0.38 -19.16
C THR A 102 8.36 -1.06 -19.34
N ASP A 103 7.46 -2.05 -19.29
CA ASP A 103 7.78 -3.46 -19.55
C ASP A 103 8.15 -3.72 -21.02
N SER A 104 7.60 -2.98 -21.98
CA SER A 104 7.95 -3.13 -23.41
C SER A 104 9.35 -2.61 -23.77
N ASP A 105 9.91 -1.70 -22.97
CA ASP A 105 11.23 -1.10 -23.19
C ASP A 105 12.35 -1.75 -22.36
N ALA A 106 12.04 -2.80 -21.58
CA ALA A 106 13.05 -3.53 -20.83
C ALA A 106 13.77 -4.51 -21.77
N PRO A 107 15.12 -4.45 -21.90
CA PRO A 107 15.84 -5.53 -22.56
C PRO A 107 15.49 -6.84 -21.84
N LYS A 108 15.04 -7.85 -22.59
CA LYS A 108 14.86 -9.21 -22.08
C LYS A 108 16.18 -9.62 -21.44
N ARG A 109 16.25 -9.58 -20.11
CA ARG A 109 17.37 -10.14 -19.38
C ARG A 109 17.26 -11.66 -19.55
N GLU A 110 18.12 -12.21 -20.39
CA GLU A 110 18.36 -13.66 -20.44
C GLU A 110 18.73 -14.14 -19.03
N LEU A 111 18.08 -15.22 -18.62
CA LEU A 111 18.29 -15.94 -17.37
C LEU A 111 19.71 -16.50 -17.27
#